data_AF-A0A8C1AP37-F1
#
_entry.id   AF-A0A8C1AP37-F1
#
_cell.length_a   1.000
_cell.length_b   1.000
_cell.length_c   1.000
_cell.angle_alpha   90.00
_cell.angle_beta   90.00
_cell.angle_gamma   90.00
#
_symmetry.space_group_name_H-M   'P 1'
#
loop_
_entity.id
_entity.type
_entity.pdbx_description
1 polymer ?
#
loop_
_entity_poly.entity_id
_entity_poly.type
_entity_poly.pdbx_seq_one_letter_code
_entity_poly.pdbx_strand_id
1 'polypeptide(L)'
;MAERGYSFSLTTFSPSGKLVQIEYALAAVAAGAPSVGIKASNGVVLATEKKQKSILYDEQSVHKVEPITKHIGMVYSGMGPDYRVLVRRARKLAQQYFLVYQEPIPTGQLVQRVASVMQEYTQSGGVRPFGVSLLIAGWDEDRPYLFQSDPSGAYFAWKATAMGKSYVNGKTFLEKRYNEDLELEDAIHTAILTLKVSLSLNNYKLPISHGSKQDQWHFFFLQESFEGQMTEENIEVGICNEAGFRRLSPAEHLLTECNTFRPLRATAWI
;
A
#
# COMPACT_ATOMS: atom_id res chain seq x y z
N MET A 1 5.22 4.78 42.91
CA MET A 1 4.14 5.43 42.13
C MET A 1 4.08 4.74 40.77
N ALA A 2 3.30 3.66 40.67
CA ALA A 2 3.00 3.04 39.38
C ALA A 2 1.88 3.88 38.74
N GLU A 3 2.18 4.46 37.58
CA GLU A 3 1.29 5.16 36.64
C GLU A 3 0.58 6.44 37.11
N ARG A 4 1.25 7.57 36.89
CA ARG A 4 0.57 8.81 36.47
C ARG A 4 0.95 9.07 35.01
N GLY A 5 0.36 8.34 34.08
CA GLY A 5 0.39 8.72 32.67
C GLY A 5 -0.25 10.11 32.49
N TYR A 6 0.17 10.87 31.49
CA TYR A 6 -0.47 12.16 31.19
C TYR A 6 -1.94 11.92 30.83
N SER A 7 -2.86 12.56 31.56
CA SER A 7 -4.30 12.42 31.34
C SER A 7 -4.84 13.33 30.23
N PHE A 8 -4.03 14.25 29.71
CA PHE A 8 -4.41 15.18 28.64
C PHE A 8 -3.91 14.68 27.27
N SER A 9 -4.71 14.90 26.23
CA SER A 9 -4.33 14.60 24.85
C SER A 9 -3.16 15.47 24.40
N LEU A 10 -2.19 14.86 23.72
CA LEU A 10 -1.10 15.57 23.05
C LEU A 10 -1.55 16.19 21.71
N THR A 11 -2.70 15.77 21.19
CA THR A 11 -3.30 16.30 19.96
C THR A 11 -4.33 17.35 20.34
N THR A 12 -3.93 18.62 20.28
CA THR A 12 -4.82 19.76 20.57
C THR A 12 -5.07 20.60 19.31
N PHE A 13 -6.17 21.35 19.33
CA PHE A 13 -6.48 22.29 18.25
C PHE A 13 -5.51 23.46 18.25
N SER A 14 -4.96 23.77 17.07
CA SER A 14 -4.30 25.05 16.83
C SER A 14 -5.32 26.20 16.81
N PRO A 15 -4.87 27.47 16.95
CA PRO A 15 -5.74 28.63 16.73
C PRO A 15 -6.40 28.67 15.35
N SER A 16 -5.83 27.97 14.37
CA SER A 16 -6.37 27.81 13.01
C SER A 16 -7.35 26.63 12.85
N GLY A 17 -7.70 25.94 13.94
CA GLY A 17 -8.65 24.81 13.92
C GLY A 17 -8.05 23.49 13.46
N LYS A 18 -6.73 23.37 13.37
CA LYS A 18 -6.04 22.17 12.87
C LYS A 18 -5.54 21.27 14.00
N LEU A 19 -5.52 19.97 13.75
CA LEU A 19 -4.89 18.97 14.61
C LEU A 19 -3.48 18.66 14.08
N VAL A 20 -2.51 19.44 14.52
CA VAL A 20 -1.14 19.46 13.95
C VAL A 20 -0.43 18.10 14.09
N GLN A 21 -0.68 17.34 15.17
CA GLN A 21 -0.12 16.00 15.35
C GLN A 21 -0.57 15.02 14.26
N ILE A 22 -1.79 15.18 13.73
CA ILE A 22 -2.29 14.36 12.62
C ILE A 22 -1.60 14.77 11.31
N GLU A 23 -1.40 16.08 11.07
CA GLU A 23 -0.64 16.55 9.89
C GLU A 23 0.80 16.00 9.90
N TYR A 24 1.44 15.94 11.07
CA TYR A 24 2.78 15.34 11.21
C TYR A 24 2.78 13.82 11.00
N ALA A 25 1.77 13.10 11.51
CA ALA A 25 1.63 11.68 11.25
C ALA A 25 1.46 11.40 9.74
N LEU A 26 0.65 12.21 9.04
CA LEU A 26 0.48 12.11 7.59
C LEU A 26 1.78 12.43 6.83
N ALA A 27 2.61 13.36 7.31
CA ALA A 27 3.93 13.62 6.74
C ALA A 27 4.87 12.40 6.90
N ALA A 28 4.80 11.70 8.05
CA ALA A 28 5.54 10.45 8.25
C ALA A 28 5.06 9.33 7.31
N VAL A 29 3.75 9.26 7.04
CA VAL A 29 3.20 8.36 6.01
C VAL A 29 3.76 8.69 4.63
N ALA A 30 3.76 9.96 4.24
CA ALA A 30 4.26 10.41 2.94
C ALA A 30 5.78 10.15 2.74
N ALA A 31 6.55 10.08 3.83
CA ALA A 31 7.96 9.68 3.80
C ALA A 31 8.19 8.15 3.79
N GLY A 32 7.14 7.36 4.05
CA GLY A 32 7.21 5.90 4.03
C GLY A 32 7.41 5.31 2.64
N ALA A 33 7.81 4.04 2.58
CA ALA A 33 7.94 3.32 1.31
C ALA A 33 6.58 3.30 0.55
N PRO A 34 6.60 3.44 -0.79
CA PRO A 34 5.41 3.45 -1.62
C PRO A 34 4.66 2.13 -1.52
N SER A 35 3.34 2.24 -1.43
CA SER A 35 2.41 1.12 -1.46
C SER A 35 1.26 1.46 -2.41
N VAL A 36 0.79 0.46 -3.15
CA VAL A 36 -0.24 0.57 -4.18
C VAL A 36 -1.31 -0.48 -3.90
N GLY A 37 -2.57 -0.09 -4.07
CA GLY A 37 -3.70 -0.99 -4.06
C GLY A 37 -4.55 -0.81 -5.32
N ILE A 38 -4.94 -1.90 -5.97
CA ILE A 38 -5.82 -1.88 -7.14
C ILE A 38 -6.90 -2.95 -6.95
N LYS A 39 -8.16 -2.54 -7.09
CA LYS A 39 -9.33 -3.40 -7.09
C LYS A 39 -9.63 -3.80 -8.54
N ALA A 40 -9.43 -5.08 -8.84
CA ALA A 40 -9.81 -5.72 -10.11
C ALA A 40 -11.30 -6.12 -10.10
N SER A 41 -11.80 -6.60 -11.23
CA SER A 41 -13.13 -7.23 -11.36
C SER A 41 -13.25 -8.46 -10.44
N ASN A 42 -12.22 -9.31 -10.44
CA ASN A 42 -12.16 -10.62 -9.78
C ASN A 42 -11.15 -10.70 -8.63
N GLY A 43 -10.68 -9.56 -8.13
CA GLY A 43 -9.81 -9.55 -6.95
C GLY A 43 -9.29 -8.18 -6.54
N VAL A 44 -8.31 -8.17 -5.64
CA VAL A 44 -7.58 -6.99 -5.19
C VAL A 44 -6.10 -7.34 -5.13
N VAL A 45 -5.26 -6.44 -5.62
CA VAL A 45 -3.81 -6.52 -5.41
C VAL A 45 -3.35 -5.42 -4.45
N LEU A 46 -2.46 -5.81 -3.54
CA LEU A 46 -1.67 -4.93 -2.69
C LEU A 46 -0.20 -5.14 -3.05
N ALA A 47 0.49 -4.08 -3.43
CA ALA A 47 1.91 -4.14 -3.77
C ALA A 47 2.68 -3.06 -2.99
N THR A 48 3.89 -3.37 -2.54
CA THR A 48 4.69 -2.40 -1.79
C THR A 48 6.19 -2.59 -2.00
N GLU A 49 6.94 -1.49 -1.95
CA GLU A 49 8.40 -1.54 -1.92
C GLU A 49 8.89 -2.03 -0.55
N LYS A 50 9.79 -2.99 -0.58
CA LYS A 50 10.58 -3.44 0.55
C LYS A 50 11.97 -2.85 0.47
N LYS A 51 12.19 -1.75 1.19
CA LYS A 51 13.49 -1.07 1.22
C LYS A 51 14.51 -1.89 2.01
N GLN A 52 15.42 -2.53 1.29
CA GLN A 52 16.58 -3.18 1.89
C GLN A 52 17.75 -2.21 2.02
N LYS A 53 18.39 -2.18 3.19
CA LYS A 53 19.55 -1.30 3.43
C LYS A 53 20.88 -2.03 3.30
N SER A 54 20.87 -3.36 3.35
CA SER A 54 22.06 -4.19 3.35
C SER A 54 21.70 -5.61 2.94
N ILE A 55 22.60 -6.27 2.22
CA ILE A 55 22.54 -7.70 1.88
C ILE A 55 22.51 -8.62 3.10
N LEU A 56 22.79 -8.09 4.30
CA LEU A 56 22.77 -8.84 5.56
C LEU A 56 21.34 -9.01 6.13
N TYR A 57 20.34 -8.36 5.53
CA TYR A 57 18.96 -8.55 5.95
C TYR A 57 18.43 -9.90 5.46
N ASP A 58 17.92 -10.72 6.38
CA ASP A 58 17.05 -11.81 5.99
C ASP A 58 15.68 -11.23 5.62
N GLU A 59 15.40 -11.23 4.33
CA GLU A 59 14.18 -10.68 3.79
C GLU A 59 12.95 -11.46 4.25
N GLN A 60 13.03 -12.78 4.38
CA GLN A 60 11.86 -13.59 4.70
C GLN A 60 11.42 -13.42 6.16
N SER A 61 12.25 -12.77 6.99
CA SER A 61 11.97 -12.56 8.42
C SER A 61 10.87 -11.52 8.71
N VAL A 62 10.70 -10.51 7.84
CA VAL A 62 9.76 -9.40 8.07
C VAL A 62 8.98 -9.07 6.81
N HIS A 63 7.67 -8.94 6.99
CA HIS A 63 6.72 -8.69 5.93
C HIS A 63 5.98 -7.37 6.15
N LYS A 64 5.74 -6.66 5.05
CA LYS A 64 4.90 -5.46 5.02
C LYS A 64 3.47 -5.80 4.65
N VAL A 65 3.29 -6.86 3.87
CA VAL A 65 1.98 -7.40 3.52
C VAL A 65 1.64 -8.51 4.51
N GLU A 66 0.54 -8.38 5.24
CA GLU A 66 0.17 -9.33 6.30
C GLU A 66 -1.27 -9.83 6.14
N PRO A 67 -1.52 -11.15 6.24
CA PRO A 67 -2.87 -11.68 6.35
C PRO A 67 -3.47 -11.31 7.71
N ILE A 68 -4.69 -10.77 7.73
CA ILE A 68 -5.45 -10.51 8.96
C ILE A 68 -6.41 -11.66 9.26
N THR A 69 -7.10 -12.13 8.22
CA THR A 69 -7.94 -13.32 8.22
C THR A 69 -7.62 -14.15 6.97
N LYS A 70 -8.37 -15.22 6.72
CA LYS A 70 -8.26 -16.00 5.47
C LYS A 70 -8.61 -15.19 4.23
N HIS A 71 -9.43 -14.14 4.37
CA HIS A 71 -10.04 -13.39 3.27
C HIS A 71 -9.73 -11.89 3.32
N ILE A 72 -8.90 -11.44 4.28
CA ILE A 72 -8.49 -10.04 4.44
C ILE A 72 -6.98 -9.96 4.60
N GLY A 73 -6.37 -9.06 3.83
CA GLY A 73 -4.97 -8.69 3.92
C GLY A 73 -4.78 -7.19 4.15
N MET A 74 -3.60 -6.84 4.66
CA MET A 74 -3.24 -5.46 4.96
C MET A 74 -1.81 -5.15 4.51
N VAL A 75 -1.58 -3.91 4.10
CA VAL A 75 -0.25 -3.33 3.84
C VAL A 75 -0.24 -1.89 4.35
N TYR A 76 0.94 -1.30 4.52
CA TYR A 76 1.06 0.05 5.09
C TYR A 76 2.14 0.91 4.42
N SER A 77 2.02 2.22 4.61
CA SER A 77 3.10 3.19 4.42
C SER A 77 3.27 4.01 5.70
N GLY A 78 4.51 4.19 6.15
CA GLY A 78 4.86 4.90 7.38
C GLY A 78 5.75 4.09 8.32
N MET A 79 5.46 4.12 9.62
CA MET A 79 6.27 3.50 10.68
C MET A 79 5.94 2.00 10.89
N GLY A 80 6.92 1.11 10.63
CA GLY A 80 6.73 -0.34 10.78
C GLY A 80 6.35 -0.85 12.18
N PRO A 81 6.89 -0.30 13.29
CA PRO A 81 6.47 -0.71 14.63
C PRO A 81 4.97 -0.46 14.90
N ASP A 82 4.47 0.71 14.50
CA ASP A 82 3.06 1.11 14.62
C ASP A 82 2.16 0.15 13.81
N TYR A 83 2.59 -0.21 12.60
CA TYR A 83 1.90 -1.20 11.77
C TYR A 83 1.69 -2.54 12.48
N ARG A 84 2.73 -3.10 13.13
CA ARG A 84 2.64 -4.38 13.83
C ARG A 84 1.64 -4.34 14.99
N VAL A 85 1.49 -3.20 15.66
CA VAL A 85 0.47 -3.01 16.70
C VAL A 85 -0.93 -3.08 16.09
N LEU A 86 -1.16 -2.39 14.97
CA LEU A 86 -2.44 -2.40 14.27
C LEU A 86 -2.78 -3.77 13.67
N VAL A 87 -1.81 -4.49 13.10
CA VAL A 87 -2.00 -5.89 12.64
C VAL A 87 -2.48 -6.79 13.79
N ARG A 88 -1.80 -6.73 14.95
CA ARG A 88 -2.19 -7.53 16.11
C ARG A 88 -3.59 -7.17 16.60
N ARG A 89 -3.93 -5.87 16.63
CA ARG A 89 -5.24 -5.40 17.03
C ARG A 89 -6.33 -5.84 16.05
N ALA A 90 -6.10 -5.71 14.74
CA ALA A 90 -7.01 -6.13 13.68
C ALA A 90 -7.29 -7.63 13.75
N ARG A 91 -6.25 -8.47 13.90
CA ARG A 91 -6.39 -9.92 14.10
C ARG A 91 -7.27 -10.25 15.31
N LYS A 92 -7.04 -9.56 16.44
CA LYS A 92 -7.86 -9.75 17.65
C LYS A 92 -9.32 -9.33 17.44
N LEU A 93 -9.56 -8.19 16.79
CA LEU A 93 -10.90 -7.70 16.47
C LEU A 93 -11.66 -8.66 15.54
N ALA A 94 -10.98 -9.23 14.55
CA ALA A 94 -11.54 -10.21 13.64
C ALA A 94 -11.94 -11.51 14.37
N GLN A 95 -11.06 -12.04 15.23
CA GLN A 95 -11.37 -13.23 16.02
C GLN A 95 -12.49 -12.99 17.04
N GLN A 96 -12.53 -11.82 17.67
CA GLN A 96 -13.63 -11.44 18.56
C GLN A 96 -14.97 -11.39 17.82
N TYR A 97 -14.99 -10.87 16.59
CA TYR A 97 -16.20 -10.89 15.75
C TYR A 97 -16.62 -12.34 15.45
N PHE A 98 -15.69 -13.17 14.97
CA PHE A 98 -15.97 -14.57 14.64
C PHE A 98 -16.50 -15.37 15.84
N LEU A 99 -15.95 -15.16 17.03
CA LEU A 99 -16.42 -15.85 18.23
C LEU A 99 -17.88 -15.52 18.59
N VAL A 100 -18.33 -14.29 18.33
CA VAL A 100 -19.69 -13.84 18.63
C VAL A 100 -20.68 -14.25 17.55
N TYR A 101 -20.34 -14.02 16.28
CA TYR A 101 -21.26 -14.18 15.17
C TYR A 101 -21.11 -15.51 14.42
N GLN A 102 -20.03 -16.25 14.67
CA GLN A 102 -19.67 -17.49 13.96
C GLN A 102 -19.56 -17.31 12.43
N GLU A 103 -19.28 -16.08 11.99
CA GLU A 103 -19.12 -15.69 10.59
C GLU A 103 -17.82 -14.89 10.42
N PRO A 104 -17.10 -15.03 9.28
CA PRO A 104 -15.97 -14.16 8.98
C PRO A 104 -16.36 -12.68 9.04
N ILE A 105 -15.51 -11.85 9.64
CA ILE A 105 -15.79 -10.41 9.72
C ILE A 105 -15.80 -9.80 8.30
N PRO A 106 -16.84 -9.02 7.92
CA PRO A 106 -16.82 -8.26 6.68
C PRO A 106 -15.69 -7.22 6.67
N THR A 107 -15.06 -7.01 5.52
CA THR A 107 -13.92 -6.09 5.35
C THR A 107 -14.26 -4.69 5.83
N GLY A 108 -15.43 -4.17 5.47
CA GLY A 108 -15.89 -2.85 5.93
C GLY A 108 -16.00 -2.74 7.46
N GLN A 109 -16.46 -3.81 8.12
CA GLN A 109 -16.57 -3.87 9.59
C GLN A 109 -15.19 -3.89 10.26
N LEU A 110 -14.24 -4.62 9.69
CA LEU A 110 -12.87 -4.63 10.20
C LEU A 110 -12.23 -3.25 10.06
N VAL A 111 -12.35 -2.61 8.89
CA VAL A 111 -11.82 -1.27 8.61
C VAL A 111 -12.37 -0.26 9.61
N GLN A 112 -13.69 -0.25 9.84
CA GLN A 112 -14.32 0.65 10.79
C GLN A 112 -13.75 0.46 12.21
N ARG A 113 -13.62 -0.78 12.68
CA ARG A 113 -13.08 -1.06 14.03
C ARG A 113 -11.61 -0.70 14.17
N VAL A 114 -10.80 -0.93 13.14
CA VAL A 114 -9.38 -0.52 13.12
C VAL A 114 -9.25 1.00 13.11
N ALA A 115 -10.07 1.68 12.30
CA ALA A 115 -10.13 3.13 12.23
C ALA A 115 -10.54 3.75 13.58
N SER A 116 -11.48 3.15 14.31
CA SER A 116 -11.84 3.57 15.67
C SER A 116 -10.66 3.46 16.64
N VAL A 117 -9.84 2.40 16.55
CA VAL A 117 -8.61 2.29 17.35
C VAL A 117 -7.62 3.39 16.98
N MET A 118 -7.45 3.69 15.69
CA MET A 118 -6.57 4.78 15.27
C MET A 118 -7.05 6.14 15.79
N GLN A 119 -8.36 6.39 15.74
CA GLN A 119 -8.99 7.60 16.24
C GLN A 119 -8.84 7.76 17.76
N GLU A 120 -8.93 6.67 18.53
CA GLU A 120 -8.75 6.68 19.99
C GLU A 120 -7.37 7.26 20.37
N TYR A 121 -6.31 6.95 19.59
CA TYR A 121 -4.96 7.47 19.79
C TYR A 121 -4.77 8.93 19.36
N THR A 122 -5.79 9.55 18.77
CA THR A 122 -5.82 11.00 18.50
C THR A 122 -6.43 11.80 19.65
N GLN A 123 -7.18 11.16 20.54
CA GLN A 123 -7.92 11.86 21.62
C GLN A 123 -7.53 11.40 23.03
N SER A 124 -6.90 10.22 23.15
CA SER A 124 -6.46 9.69 24.43
C SER A 124 -5.27 10.45 25.00
N GLY A 125 -5.22 10.54 26.33
CA GLY A 125 -4.12 11.20 27.03
C GLY A 125 -2.80 10.43 26.95
N GLY A 126 -1.69 11.16 26.84
CA GLY A 126 -0.34 10.59 26.95
C GLY A 126 0.11 9.70 25.77
N VAL A 127 -0.65 9.66 24.68
CA VAL A 127 -0.30 8.92 23.46
C VAL A 127 -0.21 9.85 22.25
N ARG A 128 0.50 9.39 21.21
CA ARG A 128 0.55 10.04 19.90
C ARG A 128 -0.30 9.25 18.89
N PRO A 129 -0.80 9.90 17.83
CA PRO A 129 -1.39 9.18 16.69
C PRO A 129 -0.41 8.17 16.07
N PHE A 130 -0.98 7.17 15.41
CA PHE A 130 -0.19 6.20 14.65
C PHE A 130 0.44 6.87 13.41
N GLY A 131 1.72 6.62 13.17
CA GLY A 131 2.46 7.15 12.02
C GLY A 131 2.32 6.27 10.77
N VAL A 132 1.14 5.71 10.51
CA VAL A 132 0.88 4.81 9.38
C VAL A 132 -0.48 5.09 8.74
N SER A 133 -0.52 4.96 7.41
CA SER A 133 -1.77 4.69 6.69
C SER A 133 -1.78 3.23 6.27
N LEU A 134 -2.97 2.63 6.29
CA LEU A 134 -3.20 1.23 5.97
C LEU A 134 -3.96 1.13 4.65
N LEU A 135 -3.58 0.18 3.80
CA LEU A 135 -4.45 -0.34 2.75
C LEU A 135 -4.92 -1.73 3.19
N ILE A 136 -6.23 -1.92 3.19
CA ILE A 136 -6.90 -3.14 3.61
C ILE A 136 -7.65 -3.68 2.40
N ALA A 137 -7.28 -4.88 1.98
CA ALA A 137 -7.91 -5.60 0.89
C ALA A 137 -8.71 -6.78 1.46
N GLY A 138 -9.89 -7.01 0.91
CA GLY A 138 -10.68 -8.17 1.27
C GLY A 138 -11.63 -8.62 0.17
N TRP A 139 -12.14 -9.84 0.32
CA TRP A 139 -13.12 -10.44 -0.55
C TRP A 139 -14.28 -10.94 0.30
N ASP A 140 -15.45 -10.30 0.16
CA ASP A 140 -16.68 -10.67 0.87
C ASP A 140 -17.86 -10.61 -0.10
N GLU A 141 -18.84 -11.50 0.07
CA GLU A 141 -20.08 -11.51 -0.74
C GLU A 141 -19.81 -11.44 -2.25
N ASP A 142 -18.85 -12.24 -2.74
CA ASP A 142 -18.42 -12.29 -4.15
C ASP A 142 -17.96 -10.94 -4.72
N ARG A 143 -17.47 -10.05 -3.85
CA ARG A 143 -17.00 -8.72 -4.23
C ARG A 143 -15.64 -8.39 -3.63
N PRO A 144 -14.73 -7.82 -4.44
CA PRO A 144 -13.47 -7.29 -3.94
C PRO A 144 -13.67 -5.92 -3.27
N TYR A 145 -12.96 -5.70 -2.16
CA TYR A 145 -12.95 -4.46 -1.41
C TYR A 145 -11.53 -3.95 -1.18
N LEU A 146 -11.33 -2.66 -1.42
CA LEU A 146 -10.08 -1.96 -1.12
C LEU A 146 -10.40 -0.71 -0.30
N PHE A 147 -9.86 -0.64 0.90
CA PHE A 147 -10.02 0.50 1.81
C PHE A 147 -8.65 1.09 2.16
N GLN A 148 -8.63 2.40 2.36
CA GLN A 148 -7.53 3.12 3.00
C GLN A 148 -7.98 3.61 4.37
N SER A 149 -7.14 3.49 5.40
CA SER A 149 -7.34 4.08 6.72
C SER A 149 -6.14 4.95 7.10
N ASP A 150 -6.39 6.20 7.48
CA ASP A 150 -5.36 7.21 7.77
C ASP A 150 -5.16 7.42 9.29
N PRO A 151 -4.03 8.01 9.72
CA PRO A 151 -3.72 8.33 11.12
C PRO A 151 -4.82 9.03 11.91
N SER A 152 -5.71 9.77 11.23
CA SER A 152 -6.86 10.46 11.84
C SER A 152 -7.97 9.51 12.29
N GLY A 153 -7.97 8.26 11.82
CA GLY A 153 -9.10 7.33 11.90
C GLY A 153 -10.15 7.56 10.81
N ALA A 154 -9.88 8.42 9.83
CA ALA A 154 -10.68 8.47 8.61
C ALA A 154 -10.37 7.27 7.72
N TYR A 155 -11.39 6.72 7.06
CA TYR A 155 -11.22 5.65 6.09
C TYR A 155 -12.06 5.89 4.84
N PHE A 156 -11.58 5.39 3.69
CA PHE A 156 -12.17 5.61 2.38
C PHE A 156 -12.10 4.32 1.55
N ALA A 157 -13.16 4.03 0.80
CA ALA A 157 -13.15 2.96 -0.20
C ALA A 157 -12.53 3.47 -1.50
N TRP A 158 -11.65 2.67 -2.11
CA TRP A 158 -10.93 3.04 -3.34
C TRP A 158 -11.13 1.99 -4.44
N LYS A 159 -11.12 2.45 -5.69
CA LYS A 159 -10.95 1.59 -6.87
C LYS A 159 -9.48 1.26 -7.09
N ALA A 160 -8.64 2.28 -7.04
CA ALA A 160 -7.19 2.14 -6.97
C ALA A 160 -6.63 3.33 -6.19
N THR A 161 -5.51 3.15 -5.48
CA THR A 161 -4.85 4.23 -4.74
C THR A 161 -3.37 3.91 -4.53
N ALA A 162 -2.59 4.95 -4.25
CA ALA A 162 -1.19 4.86 -3.85
C ALA A 162 -0.97 5.67 -2.57
N MET A 163 -0.03 5.20 -1.74
CA MET A 163 0.41 5.83 -0.50
C MET A 163 1.93 5.82 -0.40
N GLY A 164 2.48 6.58 0.55
CA GLY A 164 3.92 6.66 0.75
C GLY A 164 4.60 7.69 -0.14
N LYS A 165 5.90 7.51 -0.35
CA LYS A 165 6.71 8.42 -1.16
C LYS A 165 6.19 8.49 -2.59
N SER A 166 6.13 9.70 -3.14
CA SER A 166 5.66 9.95 -4.51
C SER A 166 4.20 9.53 -4.79
N TYR A 167 3.35 9.39 -3.76
CA TYR A 167 1.97 8.93 -3.93
C TYR A 167 1.13 9.77 -4.90
N VAL A 168 1.39 11.08 -5.02
CA VAL A 168 0.68 11.97 -5.97
C VAL A 168 0.91 11.50 -7.40
N ASN A 169 2.16 11.23 -7.78
CA ASN A 169 2.50 10.73 -9.10
C ASN A 169 1.96 9.31 -9.33
N GLY A 170 2.01 8.47 -8.30
CA GLY A 170 1.43 7.13 -8.34
C GLY A 170 -0.08 7.16 -8.61
N LYS A 171 -0.82 8.05 -7.94
CA LYS A 171 -2.26 8.25 -8.18
C LYS A 171 -2.53 8.75 -9.59
N THR A 172 -1.80 9.77 -10.08
CA THR A 172 -1.95 10.27 -11.45
C THR A 172 -1.64 9.22 -12.51
N PHE A 173 -0.71 8.30 -12.23
CA PHE A 173 -0.43 7.16 -13.12
C PHE A 173 -1.58 6.15 -13.12
N LEU A 174 -2.11 5.81 -11.95
CA LEU A 174 -3.26 4.91 -11.81
C LEU A 174 -4.51 5.46 -12.49
N GLU A 175 -4.79 6.77 -12.37
CA GLU A 175 -5.92 7.42 -13.03
C GLU A 175 -5.92 7.26 -14.55
N LYS A 176 -4.75 7.11 -15.18
CA LYS A 176 -4.62 6.92 -16.64
C LYS A 176 -4.66 5.45 -17.08
N ARG A 177 -4.34 4.53 -16.18
CA ARG A 177 -4.14 3.09 -16.48
C ARG A 177 -5.28 2.21 -15.98
N TYR A 178 -5.98 2.65 -14.94
CA TYR A 178 -7.07 1.89 -14.32
C TYR A 178 -8.33 1.90 -15.21
N ASN A 179 -8.97 0.74 -15.30
CA ASN A 179 -10.33 0.59 -15.80
C ASN A 179 -11.10 -0.40 -14.89
N GLU A 180 -12.43 -0.44 -14.99
CA GLU A 180 -13.25 -1.29 -14.10
C GLU A 180 -13.24 -2.77 -14.49
N ASP A 181 -12.96 -3.07 -15.75
CA ASP A 181 -12.94 -4.43 -16.32
C ASP A 181 -11.57 -5.11 -16.16
N LEU A 182 -10.71 -4.53 -15.33
CA LEU A 182 -9.32 -4.92 -15.20
C LEU A 182 -9.23 -6.22 -14.40
N GLU A 183 -8.66 -7.26 -15.00
CA GLU A 183 -8.49 -8.58 -14.39
C GLU A 183 -7.32 -8.59 -13.38
N LEU A 184 -7.33 -9.54 -12.45
CA LEU A 184 -6.34 -9.60 -11.36
C LEU A 184 -4.88 -9.65 -11.84
N GLU A 185 -4.59 -10.38 -12.92
CA GLU A 185 -3.23 -10.46 -13.49
C GLU A 185 -2.75 -9.11 -14.04
N ASP A 186 -3.62 -8.41 -14.78
CA ASP A 186 -3.35 -7.07 -15.29
C ASP A 186 -3.21 -6.04 -14.14
N ALA A 187 -3.94 -6.26 -13.04
CA ALA A 187 -3.86 -5.43 -11.85
C ALA A 187 -2.49 -5.56 -11.18
N ILE A 188 -1.98 -6.79 -11.05
CA ILE A 188 -0.62 -7.03 -10.54
C ILE A 188 0.40 -6.30 -11.39
N HIS A 189 0.32 -6.45 -12.72
CA HIS A 189 1.24 -5.80 -13.65
C HIS A 189 1.19 -4.26 -13.51
N THR A 190 -0.01 -3.69 -13.50
CA THR A 190 -0.22 -2.25 -13.34
C THR A 190 0.29 -1.75 -11.97
N ALA A 191 0.12 -2.54 -10.90
CA ALA A 191 0.63 -2.19 -9.57
C ALA A 191 2.16 -2.16 -9.53
N ILE A 192 2.83 -3.14 -10.13
CA ILE A 192 4.30 -3.18 -10.23
C ILE A 192 4.82 -1.99 -11.04
N LEU A 193 4.20 -1.69 -12.19
CA LEU A 193 4.56 -0.50 -12.99
C LEU A 193 4.37 0.81 -12.22
N THR A 194 3.30 0.92 -11.42
CA THR A 194 3.04 2.11 -10.60
C THR A 194 4.11 2.28 -9.53
N LEU A 195 4.55 1.18 -8.90
CA LEU A 195 5.68 1.21 -7.98
C LEU A 195 6.96 1.62 -8.70
N LYS A 196 7.24 1.11 -9.91
CA LYS A 196 8.43 1.45 -10.70
C LYS A 196 8.51 2.96 -10.95
N VAL A 197 7.42 3.57 -11.40
CA VAL A 197 7.33 5.03 -11.61
C VAL A 197 7.58 5.80 -10.30
N SER A 198 7.06 5.31 -9.18
CA SER A 198 7.23 5.95 -7.87
C SER A 198 8.67 5.87 -7.34
N LEU A 199 9.42 4.83 -7.72
CA LEU A 199 10.82 4.62 -7.36
C LEU A 199 11.78 5.43 -8.25
N SER A 200 11.63 5.36 -9.57
CA SER A 200 12.54 6.01 -10.53
C SER A 200 12.56 7.54 -10.41
N LEU A 201 11.44 8.16 -10.02
CA LEU A 201 11.36 9.62 -9.85
C LEU A 201 12.13 10.15 -8.62
N ASN A 202 12.71 9.29 -7.78
CA ASN A 202 13.55 9.73 -6.67
C ASN A 202 14.97 10.15 -7.08
N ASN A 203 15.43 9.78 -8.28
CA ASN A 203 16.83 9.96 -8.69
C ASN A 203 17.05 11.01 -9.79
N TYR A 204 16.02 11.71 -10.27
CA TYR A 204 16.18 12.72 -11.32
C TYR A 204 15.62 14.10 -10.93
N LYS A 205 16.52 15.05 -10.65
CA LYS A 205 16.27 16.45 -11.06
C LYS A 205 16.29 16.43 -12.59
N LEU A 206 15.12 16.55 -13.23
CA LEU A 206 15.03 16.64 -14.68
C LEU A 206 15.85 17.84 -15.17
N PRO A 207 16.89 17.68 -16.00
CA PRO A 207 17.44 18.80 -16.74
C PRO A 207 16.39 19.20 -17.78
N ILE A 208 15.98 20.47 -17.75
CA ILE A 208 15.05 21.03 -18.74
C ILE A 208 15.82 21.14 -20.06
N SER A 209 15.75 20.12 -20.91
CA SER A 209 16.20 20.21 -22.30
C SER A 209 14.99 20.35 -23.23
N HIS A 210 15.10 21.30 -24.15
CA HIS A 210 14.07 21.64 -25.12
C HIS A 210 14.10 20.61 -26.25
N GLY A 211 13.23 19.60 -26.17
CA GLY A 211 13.08 18.55 -27.18
C GLY A 211 11.64 18.05 -27.30
N SER A 212 11.29 17.48 -28.45
CA SER A 212 9.93 17.07 -28.80
C SER A 212 9.40 15.96 -27.86
N LYS A 213 8.08 15.92 -27.63
CA LYS A 213 7.45 14.97 -26.68
C LYS A 213 7.76 13.50 -26.97
N GLN A 214 8.02 13.12 -28.22
CA GLN A 214 8.29 11.73 -28.62
C GLN A 214 9.71 11.29 -28.21
N ASP A 215 10.67 12.21 -28.32
CA ASP A 215 12.09 11.95 -28.00
C ASP A 215 12.32 11.82 -26.49
N GLN A 216 11.49 12.47 -25.67
CA GLN A 216 11.53 12.35 -24.21
C GLN A 216 11.22 10.93 -23.72
N TRP A 217 10.33 10.18 -24.42
CA TRP A 217 9.95 8.82 -24.03
C TRP A 217 11.01 7.78 -24.42
N HIS A 218 11.65 7.94 -25.58
CA HIS A 218 12.74 7.05 -25.99
C HIS A 218 13.99 7.26 -25.12
N PHE A 219 14.27 8.49 -24.70
CA PHE A 219 15.39 8.77 -23.79
C PHE A 219 15.12 8.25 -22.37
N PHE A 220 13.86 8.24 -21.92
CA PHE A 220 13.46 7.65 -20.62
C PHE A 220 13.72 6.14 -20.53
N PHE A 221 13.69 5.42 -21.65
CA PHE A 221 13.93 3.97 -21.69
C PHE A 221 15.41 3.57 -21.71
N LEU A 222 16.31 4.44 -22.19
CA LEU A 222 17.72 4.08 -22.45
C LEU A 222 18.69 4.44 -21.32
N GLN A 223 18.24 5.09 -20.25
CA GLN A 223 19.08 5.48 -19.11
C GLN A 223 18.91 4.58 -17.86
N GLU A 224 18.20 3.45 -17.96
CA GLU A 224 18.05 2.44 -16.88
C GLU A 224 19.34 1.62 -16.70
N SER A 225 20.40 2.24 -16.22
CA SER A 225 21.60 1.54 -15.77
C SER A 225 22.20 2.28 -14.58
N PHE A 226 22.17 1.61 -13.42
CA PHE A 226 22.76 2.00 -12.13
C PHE A 226 21.96 2.99 -11.25
N GLU A 227 20.87 2.50 -10.64
CA GLU A 227 20.64 2.46 -9.17
C GLU A 227 19.15 2.16 -8.87
N GLY A 228 18.87 0.98 -8.28
CA GLY A 228 17.54 0.55 -7.83
C GLY A 228 16.76 -0.31 -8.84
N GLN A 229 17.33 -1.44 -9.28
CA GLN A 229 16.56 -2.43 -10.04
C GLN A 229 15.47 -3.03 -9.13
N MET A 230 14.22 -3.03 -9.61
CA MET A 230 13.18 -3.85 -9.00
C MET A 230 13.59 -5.32 -9.14
N THR A 231 13.63 -6.02 -8.02
CA THR A 231 13.84 -7.45 -7.94
C THR A 231 12.68 -8.07 -7.19
N GLU A 232 12.46 -9.37 -7.38
CA GLU A 232 11.43 -10.14 -6.67
C GLU A 232 11.55 -10.05 -5.13
N GLU A 233 12.75 -9.74 -4.65
CA GLU A 233 13.17 -9.59 -3.25
C GLU A 233 12.88 -8.19 -2.66
N ASN A 234 12.83 -7.16 -3.52
CA ASN A 234 12.62 -5.76 -3.13
C ASN A 234 11.16 -5.30 -3.22
N ILE A 235 10.26 -6.19 -3.64
CA ILE A 235 8.82 -5.94 -3.67
C ILE A 235 8.07 -7.04 -2.93
N GLU A 236 6.94 -6.69 -2.33
CA GLU A 236 6.02 -7.67 -1.75
C GLU A 236 4.64 -7.44 -2.32
N VAL A 237 4.04 -8.52 -2.85
CA VAL A 237 2.72 -8.50 -3.46
C VAL A 237 1.79 -9.46 -2.71
N GLY A 238 0.61 -8.96 -2.37
CA GLY A 238 -0.50 -9.77 -1.87
C GLY A 238 -1.70 -9.64 -2.79
N ILE A 239 -2.41 -10.75 -2.98
CA ILE A 239 -3.65 -10.79 -3.74
C ILE A 239 -4.79 -11.30 -2.86
N CYS A 240 -5.99 -10.78 -3.13
CA CYS A 240 -7.24 -11.23 -2.55
C CYS A 240 -8.21 -11.56 -3.67
N ASN A 241 -8.75 -12.77 -3.68
CA ASN A 241 -9.81 -13.19 -4.61
C ASN A 241 -10.76 -14.15 -3.88
N GLU A 242 -11.62 -14.85 -4.61
CA GLU A 242 -12.57 -15.84 -4.05
C GLU A 242 -11.89 -16.92 -3.19
N ALA A 243 -10.66 -17.32 -3.52
CA ALA A 243 -9.90 -18.30 -2.74
C ALA A 243 -9.36 -17.72 -1.41
N GLY A 244 -9.50 -16.41 -1.19
CA GLY A 244 -9.05 -15.67 -0.03
C GLY A 244 -7.81 -14.81 -0.30
N PHE A 245 -7.19 -14.36 0.79
CA PHE A 245 -6.00 -13.53 0.76
C PHE A 245 -4.73 -14.38 0.87
N ARG A 246 -3.78 -14.15 -0.05
CA ARG A 246 -2.45 -14.76 0.00
C ARG A 246 -1.37 -13.79 -0.46
N ARG A 247 -0.15 -14.01 0.03
CA ARG A 247 1.05 -13.37 -0.51
C ARG A 247 1.57 -14.17 -1.69
N LEU A 248 2.08 -13.48 -2.69
CA LEU A 248 2.80 -14.12 -3.78
C LEU A 248 4.21 -14.48 -3.31
N SER A 249 4.68 -15.64 -3.77
CA SER A 249 6.07 -16.04 -3.61
C SER A 249 6.96 -15.27 -4.60
N PRO A 250 8.27 -15.11 -4.31
CA PRO A 250 9.19 -14.44 -5.25
C PRO A 250 9.11 -15.02 -6.68
N ALA A 251 9.07 -16.35 -6.81
CA ALA A 251 8.95 -17.03 -8.10
C ALA A 251 7.68 -16.65 -8.89
N GLU A 252 6.57 -16.33 -8.21
CA GLU A 252 5.34 -15.85 -8.86
C GLU A 252 5.47 -14.40 -9.33
N HIS A 253 6.32 -13.58 -8.70
CA HIS A 253 6.62 -12.22 -9.17
C HIS A 253 7.28 -12.29 -10.57
N LEU A 254 8.25 -13.18 -10.78
CA LEU A 254 8.97 -13.34 -12.06
C LEU A 254 8.08 -13.81 -13.22
N LEU A 255 7.06 -14.64 -12.96
CA LEU A 255 6.14 -15.09 -14.00
C LEU A 255 5.29 -13.95 -14.58
N THR A 256 4.99 -12.93 -13.77
CA THR A 256 4.29 -11.72 -14.22
C THR A 256 5.18 -10.79 -15.04
N GLU A 257 6.51 -10.84 -14.86
CA GLU A 257 7.47 -10.13 -15.71
C GLU A 257 7.78 -10.90 -17.01
N CYS A 258 8.02 -12.22 -16.93
CA CYS A 258 8.44 -13.03 -18.09
C CYS A 258 7.37 -13.16 -19.19
N ASN A 259 6.08 -13.15 -18.85
CA ASN A 259 5.01 -13.16 -19.87
C ASN A 259 4.92 -11.86 -20.70
N THR A 260 5.64 -10.80 -20.30
CA THR A 260 5.64 -9.50 -20.98
C THR A 260 6.87 -9.24 -21.87
N PHE A 261 7.88 -10.12 -21.81
CA PHE A 261 9.03 -10.13 -22.73
C PHE A 261 8.84 -11.13 -23.90
N ARG A 262 7.61 -11.34 -24.38
CA ARG A 262 7.47 -11.68 -25.80
C ARG A 262 7.72 -10.39 -26.58
N PRO A 263 8.80 -10.28 -27.38
CA PRO A 263 8.88 -9.19 -28.33
C PRO A 263 7.61 -9.26 -29.17
N LEU A 264 6.89 -8.14 -29.28
CA LEU A 264 5.87 -7.96 -30.31
C LEU A 264 6.48 -8.51 -31.59
N ARG A 265 5.93 -9.63 -32.08
CA ARG A 265 6.35 -10.22 -33.36
C ARG A 265 6.37 -9.08 -34.35
N ALA A 266 7.54 -8.82 -34.92
CA ALA A 266 7.67 -8.03 -36.12
C ALA A 266 6.67 -8.62 -37.13
N THR A 267 5.54 -7.96 -37.33
CA THR A 267 4.70 -8.19 -38.49
C THR A 267 5.56 -7.75 -39.66
N ALA A 268 6.11 -8.75 -40.34
CA ALA A 268 6.72 -8.61 -41.64
C ALA A 268 5.73 -7.87 -42.55
N TRP A 269 6.11 -6.65 -42.93
CA TRP A 269 5.59 -6.04 -44.14
C TRP A 269 6.29 -6.77 -45.29
N ILE A 270 5.49 -7.50 -46.07
CA ILE A 270 5.80 -7.82 -47.47
C ILE A 270 5.73 -6.52 -48.26
#